data_AF-A0A260Q1J1-F1
#
_entry.id   AF-A0A260Q1J1-F1
#
_cell.length_a   1.000
_cell.length_b   1.000
_cell.length_c   1.000
_cell.angle_alpha   90.00
_cell.angle_beta   90.00
_cell.angle_gamma   90.00
#
_symmetry.space_group_name_H-M   'P 1'
#
loop_
_entity.id
_entity.type
_entity.pdbx_description
1 polymer ?
#
loop_
_entity_poly.entity_id
_entity_poly.type
_entity_poly.pdbx_seq_one_letter_code
_entity_poly.pdbx_strand_id
1 'polypeptide(L)'
;MSSRHTWTTTTHDWSVDVDLDHLSHIRSRPGEYAPGGVLHLVLEVLAYAADEAEHQGGGHATVTVHSDGTIEVSDTGRGLDNGVAVRKPVVSTKDVRFVDELQPVLLDDGHARRGMSTVAALSEMLEHTNR
;
A
#
# COMPACT_ATOMS: atom_id res chain seq x y z
N MET A 1 22.20 16.92 11.66
CA MET A 1 21.58 15.78 12.37
C MET A 1 20.15 16.18 12.65
N SER A 2 19.20 15.80 11.77
CA SER A 2 17.81 16.23 11.87
C SER A 2 16.97 15.16 12.56
N SER A 3 16.34 15.56 13.66
CA SER A 3 15.64 14.75 14.65
C SER A 3 14.30 14.21 14.12
N ARG A 4 14.34 13.21 13.23
CA ARG A 4 13.13 12.46 12.79
C ARG A 4 12.68 11.39 13.80
N HIS A 5 13.45 11.14 14.85
CA HIS A 5 13.24 10.05 15.82
C HIS A 5 12.11 10.28 16.84
N THR A 6 11.38 11.39 16.78
CA THR A 6 10.32 11.72 17.76
C THR A 6 8.91 11.75 17.17
N TRP A 7 8.72 11.31 15.92
CA TRP A 7 7.39 11.21 15.33
C TRP A 7 6.72 9.90 15.77
N THR A 8 5.57 10.01 16.41
CA THR A 8 4.69 8.87 16.72
C THR A 8 4.32 8.18 15.40
N THR A 9 4.83 6.96 15.21
CA THR A 9 4.57 6.16 14.00
C THR A 9 3.14 5.63 14.05
N THR A 10 2.27 6.17 13.21
CA THR A 10 0.86 5.77 13.11
C THR A 10 0.61 4.65 12.11
N THR A 11 1.51 4.46 11.14
CA THR A 11 1.30 3.54 10.00
C THR A 11 2.63 3.02 9.48
N HIS A 12 3.62 3.90 9.28
CA HIS A 12 4.93 3.56 8.74
C HIS A 12 6.04 4.24 9.52
N ASP A 13 7.20 3.59 9.64
CA ASP A 13 8.39 4.25 10.16
C ASP A 13 8.88 5.29 9.14
N TRP A 14 8.60 6.56 9.44
CA TRP A 14 8.98 7.70 8.61
C TRP A 14 10.45 8.12 8.81
N SER A 15 11.23 7.40 9.62
CA SER A 15 12.65 7.69 9.84
C SER A 15 13.55 7.24 8.67
N VAL A 16 13.03 6.39 7.78
CA VAL A 16 13.71 5.86 6.59
C VAL A 16 12.86 6.09 5.35
N ASP A 17 13.46 6.58 4.27
CA ASP A 17 12.72 6.87 3.02
C ASP A 17 12.43 5.57 2.22
N VAL A 18 13.30 4.55 2.34
CA VAL A 18 13.17 3.22 1.73
C VAL A 18 13.80 2.17 2.66
N ASP A 19 13.07 1.10 2.97
CA ASP A 19 13.59 -0.05 3.75
C ASP A 19 14.02 -1.18 2.80
N LEU A 20 15.26 -1.13 2.32
CA LEU A 20 15.79 -2.09 1.34
C LEU A 20 15.85 -3.52 1.88
N ASP A 21 16.07 -3.70 3.18
CA ASP A 21 16.15 -5.03 3.80
C ASP A 21 14.76 -5.68 3.85
N HIS A 22 13.73 -4.91 4.24
CA HIS A 22 12.34 -5.36 4.19
C HIS A 22 11.90 -5.71 2.76
N LEU A 23 12.16 -4.82 1.79
CA LEU A 23 11.80 -5.10 0.40
C LEU A 23 12.52 -6.35 -0.15
N SER A 24 13.80 -6.53 0.20
CA SER A 24 14.57 -7.73 -0.19
C SER A 24 14.02 -8.99 0.47
N HIS A 25 13.57 -8.89 1.73
CA HIS A 25 12.93 -9.99 2.44
C HIS A 25 11.62 -10.42 1.76
N ILE A 26 10.77 -9.47 1.37
CA ILE A 26 9.54 -9.74 0.61
C ILE A 26 9.86 -10.44 -0.72
N ARG A 27 10.81 -9.89 -1.49
CA ARG A 27 11.22 -10.47 -2.79
C ARG A 27 11.74 -11.90 -2.68
N SER A 28 12.35 -12.25 -1.56
CA SER A 28 12.84 -13.62 -1.33
C SER A 28 11.73 -14.62 -0.97
N ARG A 29 10.51 -14.16 -0.63
CA ARG A 29 9.38 -15.01 -0.20
C ARG A 29 8.04 -14.57 -0.82
N PRO A 30 7.93 -14.43 -2.14
CA PRO A 30 6.73 -13.84 -2.77
C PRO A 30 5.44 -14.60 -2.44
N GLY A 31 5.47 -15.92 -2.29
CA GLY A 31 4.29 -16.71 -1.93
C GLY A 31 3.79 -16.50 -0.50
N GLU A 32 4.64 -16.01 0.42
CA GLU A 32 4.24 -15.67 1.78
C GLU A 32 3.57 -14.29 1.87
N TYR A 33 4.04 -13.36 1.03
CA TYR A 33 3.59 -11.96 1.01
C TYR A 33 2.48 -11.70 -0.01
N ALA A 34 2.39 -12.48 -1.08
CA ALA A 34 1.33 -12.43 -2.07
C ALA A 34 0.83 -13.84 -2.41
N PRO A 35 0.20 -14.56 -1.45
CA PRO A 35 -0.29 -15.92 -1.65
C PRO A 35 -1.34 -16.02 -2.78
N GLY A 36 -2.11 -14.96 -3.04
CA GLY A 36 -3.03 -14.84 -4.19
C GLY A 36 -2.39 -14.29 -5.48
N GLY A 37 -1.05 -14.12 -5.51
CA GLY A 37 -0.33 -13.58 -6.65
C GLY A 37 -0.76 -12.16 -7.03
N VAL A 38 -0.95 -11.90 -8.32
CA VAL A 38 -1.33 -10.57 -8.84
C VAL A 38 -2.65 -10.08 -8.25
N LEU A 39 -3.63 -10.96 -8.04
CA LEU A 39 -4.91 -10.59 -7.41
C LEU A 39 -4.69 -10.00 -6.02
N HIS A 40 -3.82 -10.62 -5.22
CA HIS A 40 -3.48 -10.13 -3.89
C HIS A 40 -2.88 -8.73 -3.96
N LEU A 41 -1.97 -8.47 -4.90
CA LEU A 41 -1.38 -7.14 -5.08
C LEU A 41 -2.42 -6.08 -5.48
N VAL A 42 -3.39 -6.43 -6.32
CA VAL A 42 -4.49 -5.51 -6.67
C VAL A 42 -5.38 -5.22 -5.46
N LEU A 43 -5.68 -6.25 -4.65
CA LEU A 43 -6.46 -6.09 -3.41
C LEU A 43 -5.76 -5.21 -2.38
N GLU A 44 -4.43 -5.27 -2.28
CA GLU A 44 -3.66 -4.36 -1.43
C GLU A 44 -3.84 -2.89 -1.81
N VAL A 45 -3.85 -2.60 -3.12
CA VAL A 45 -4.08 -1.25 -3.63
C VAL A 45 -5.53 -0.82 -3.40
N LEU A 46 -6.49 -1.70 -3.70
CA LEU A 46 -7.92 -1.43 -3.48
C LEU A 46 -8.27 -1.23 -2.01
N ALA A 47 -7.60 -1.92 -1.09
CA ALA A 47 -7.81 -1.73 0.34
C ALA A 47 -7.46 -0.30 0.76
N TYR A 48 -6.51 0.35 0.10
CA TYR A 48 -6.20 1.76 0.34
C TYR A 48 -7.32 2.69 -0.14
N ALA A 49 -7.88 2.43 -1.33
CA ALA A 49 -9.04 3.16 -1.83
C ALA A 49 -10.29 2.95 -0.96
N ALA A 50 -10.48 1.73 -0.43
CA ALA A 50 -11.57 1.40 0.49
C ALA A 50 -11.42 2.15 1.82
N ASP A 51 -10.21 2.15 2.42
CA ASP A 51 -9.92 2.93 3.63
C ASP A 51 -10.30 4.41 3.40
N GLU A 52 -9.95 5.01 2.25
CA GLU A 52 -10.28 6.40 1.94
C GLU A 52 -11.79 6.64 1.76
N ALA A 53 -12.50 5.71 1.11
CA ALA A 53 -13.93 5.78 0.91
C ALA A 53 -14.70 5.73 2.25
N GLU A 54 -14.28 4.86 3.17
CA GLU A 54 -14.88 4.75 4.52
C GLU A 54 -14.76 6.06 5.29
N HIS A 55 -13.59 6.71 5.25
CA HIS A 55 -13.37 8.00 5.91
C HIS A 55 -14.20 9.15 5.31
N GLN A 56 -14.70 8.99 4.08
CA GLN A 56 -15.47 10.01 3.35
C GLN A 56 -16.97 9.74 3.30
N GLY A 57 -17.42 8.58 3.78
CA GLY A 57 -18.82 8.16 3.72
C GLY A 57 -19.24 7.55 2.37
N GLY A 58 -18.28 7.14 1.54
CA GLY A 58 -18.48 6.49 0.25
C GLY A 58 -17.36 6.79 -0.74
N GLY A 59 -17.24 5.93 -1.76
CA GLY A 59 -16.24 6.10 -2.82
C GLY A 59 -16.44 5.12 -3.95
N HIS A 60 -15.74 5.34 -5.05
CA HIS A 60 -15.69 4.44 -6.19
C HIS A 60 -14.25 4.22 -6.61
N ALA A 61 -13.90 2.97 -6.93
CA ALA A 61 -12.62 2.60 -7.50
C ALA A 61 -12.83 1.84 -8.81
N THR A 62 -12.01 2.15 -9.80
CA THR A 62 -11.97 1.49 -11.11
C THR A 62 -10.64 0.76 -11.25
N VAL A 63 -10.69 -0.52 -11.62
CA VAL A 63 -9.52 -1.32 -11.98
C VAL A 63 -9.48 -1.48 -13.48
N THR A 64 -8.39 -1.06 -14.11
CA THR A 64 -8.15 -1.19 -15.54
C THR A 64 -6.97 -2.13 -15.76
N VAL A 65 -7.19 -3.21 -16.52
CA VAL A 65 -6.12 -4.10 -16.97
C VAL A 65 -5.76 -3.70 -18.39
N HIS A 66 -4.53 -3.23 -18.59
CA HIS A 66 -4.03 -2.77 -19.88
C HIS A 66 -3.48 -3.94 -20.71
N SER A 67 -3.43 -3.77 -22.04
CA SER A 67 -2.95 -4.81 -22.95
C SER A 67 -1.45 -5.10 -22.85
N ASP A 68 -0.68 -4.20 -22.24
CA ASP A 68 0.75 -4.36 -21.94
C ASP A 68 1.01 -5.12 -20.64
N GLY A 69 -0.06 -5.54 -19.94
CA GLY A 69 0.02 -6.29 -18.69
C GLY A 69 0.08 -5.42 -17.43
N THR A 70 0.07 -4.08 -17.56
CA THR A 70 -0.04 -3.18 -16.41
C THR A 70 -1.47 -3.13 -15.86
N ILE A 71 -1.60 -2.83 -14.56
CA ILE A 71 -2.88 -2.67 -13.89
C ILE A 71 -2.93 -1.29 -13.24
N GLU A 72 -3.97 -0.53 -13.55
CA GLU A 72 -4.24 0.77 -12.95
C GLU A 72 -5.44 0.66 -12.01
N VAL A 73 -5.28 1.18 -10.78
CA VAL A 73 -6.37 1.36 -9.83
C VAL A 73 -6.56 2.87 -9.63
N SER A 74 -7.72 3.38 -10.03
CA SER A 74 -8.09 4.79 -9.84
C SER A 74 -9.27 4.86 -8.90
N ASP A 75 -9.16 5.65 -7.84
CA ASP A 75 -10.26 5.93 -6.93
C ASP A 75 -10.69 7.40 -6.99
N THR A 76 -11.92 7.67 -6.53
CA THR A 76 -12.47 9.02 -6.38
C THR A 76 -12.24 9.58 -4.97
N GLY A 77 -11.27 9.03 -4.24
CA GLY A 77 -10.88 9.44 -2.90
C GLY A 77 -10.21 10.80 -2.89
N ARG A 78 -9.67 11.19 -1.73
CA ARG A 78 -9.50 12.62 -1.42
C ARG A 78 -8.44 13.26 -2.31
N GLY A 79 -7.36 12.54 -2.62
CA GLY A 79 -6.11 13.11 -3.17
C GLY A 79 -5.51 14.26 -2.35
N LEU A 80 -6.18 14.71 -1.28
CA LEU A 80 -6.09 16.01 -0.65
C LEU A 80 -6.17 15.87 0.88
N ASP A 81 -5.12 16.26 1.58
CA ASP A 81 -5.17 16.53 3.02
C ASP A 81 -5.43 18.03 3.19
N ASN A 82 -6.57 18.41 3.76
CA ASN A 82 -6.98 19.81 3.95
C ASN A 82 -6.98 20.68 2.67
N GLY A 83 -7.26 20.10 1.50
CA GLY A 83 -7.29 20.83 0.22
C GLY A 83 -5.92 21.00 -0.45
N VAL A 84 -4.87 20.37 0.07
CA VAL A 84 -3.55 20.30 -0.55
C VAL A 84 -3.33 18.90 -1.09
N ALA A 85 -2.91 18.79 -2.35
CA ALA A 85 -2.53 17.51 -2.94
C ALA A 85 -1.32 16.94 -2.19
N VAL A 86 -1.56 15.98 -1.30
CA VAL A 86 -0.49 15.28 -0.60
C VAL A 86 -0.15 14.06 -1.42
N ARG A 87 0.98 14.11 -2.12
CA ARG A 87 1.57 12.92 -2.73
C ARG A 87 1.92 11.96 -1.59
N LYS A 88 1.10 10.94 -1.39
CA LYS A 88 1.46 9.86 -0.49
C LYS A 88 2.60 9.09 -1.19
N PRO A 89 3.80 8.99 -0.59
CA PRO A 89 4.87 8.24 -1.22
C PRO A 89 4.41 6.79 -1.40
N VAL A 90 4.87 6.15 -2.48
CA VAL A 90 4.81 4.70 -2.61
C VAL A 90 5.52 4.12 -1.41
N VAL A 91 4.76 3.54 -0.48
CA VAL A 91 5.31 3.26 0.84
C VAL A 91 6.19 2.02 0.76
N SER A 92 7.49 2.25 0.96
CA SER A 92 8.56 1.24 0.83
C SER A 92 9.07 0.78 2.19
N THR A 93 8.29 1.03 3.25
CA THR A 93 8.56 0.64 4.63
C THR A 93 7.42 -0.25 5.13
N LYS A 94 7.67 -1.01 6.21
CA LYS A 94 6.64 -1.86 6.81
C LYS A 94 5.44 -1.05 7.28
N ASP A 95 4.24 -1.50 6.94
CA ASP A 95 3.03 -1.00 7.59
C ASP A 95 2.90 -1.68 8.95
N VAL A 96 3.16 -0.94 10.02
CA VAL A 96 3.19 -1.47 11.39
C VAL A 96 1.82 -1.95 11.87
N ARG A 97 0.74 -1.61 11.14
CA ARG A 97 -0.62 -2.12 11.41
C ARG A 97 -0.82 -3.55 10.94
N PHE A 98 0.05 -4.07 10.08
CA PHE A 98 -0.16 -5.38 9.46
C PHE A 98 0.96 -6.37 9.76
N VAL A 99 2.13 -5.85 10.14
CA VAL A 99 3.28 -6.66 10.52
C VAL A 99 3.19 -6.90 12.04
N ASP A 100 2.76 -8.11 12.41
CA ASP A 100 2.67 -8.65 13.78
C ASP A 100 1.32 -8.52 14.53
N GLU A 101 0.20 -8.36 13.80
CA GLU A 101 -1.13 -8.45 14.44
C GLU A 101 -1.56 -9.90 14.71
N LEU A 102 -1.99 -10.16 15.96
CA LEU A 102 -2.57 -11.45 16.38
C LEU A 102 -3.88 -11.77 15.65
N GLN A 103 -4.56 -10.75 15.12
CA GLN A 103 -5.77 -10.87 14.30
C GLN A 103 -5.59 -10.01 13.04
N PRO A 104 -4.99 -10.57 11.98
CA PRO A 104 -4.71 -9.79 10.78
C PRO A 104 -6.01 -9.35 10.12
N VAL A 105 -6.04 -8.11 9.64
CA VAL A 105 -7.05 -7.65 8.67
C VAL A 105 -6.91 -8.51 7.42
N LEU A 106 -8.00 -9.15 7.02
CA LEU A 106 -8.03 -9.98 5.82
C LEU A 106 -8.51 -9.16 4.63
N LEU A 107 -7.93 -9.44 3.46
CA LEU A 107 -8.45 -9.00 2.18
C LEU A 107 -9.53 -9.99 1.69
N ASP A 108 -10.22 -9.63 0.61
CA ASP A 108 -11.32 -10.43 0.04
C ASP A 108 -10.89 -11.80 -0.50
N ASP A 109 -9.58 -12.02 -0.70
CA ASP A 109 -9.03 -13.33 -1.04
C ASP A 109 -8.79 -14.24 0.19
N GLY A 110 -9.14 -13.76 1.39
CA GLY A 110 -8.99 -14.49 2.65
C GLY A 110 -7.55 -14.48 3.21
N HIS A 111 -6.63 -13.75 2.58
CA HIS A 111 -5.26 -13.62 3.03
C HIS A 111 -5.04 -12.34 3.83
N ALA A 112 -4.04 -12.37 4.73
CA ALA A 112 -3.69 -11.22 5.55
C ALA A 112 -3.22 -10.07 4.66
N ARG A 113 -3.78 -8.88 4.90
CA ARG A 113 -3.27 -7.61 4.36
C ARG A 113 -1.83 -7.41 4.81
N ARG A 114 -0.98 -6.96 3.90
CA ARG A 114 0.47 -6.74 4.05
C ARG A 114 0.86 -5.30 3.74
N GLY A 115 0.08 -4.60 2.92
CA GLY A 115 0.23 -3.20 2.58
C GLY A 115 1.08 -2.93 1.32
N MET A 116 1.23 -1.64 1.02
CA MET A 116 1.83 -1.15 -0.23
C MET A 116 3.31 -1.54 -0.42
N SER A 117 4.05 -1.82 0.65
CA SER A 117 5.44 -2.30 0.53
C SER A 117 5.54 -3.65 -0.16
N THR A 118 4.53 -4.52 -0.02
CA THR A 118 4.44 -5.77 -0.78
C THR A 118 4.23 -5.50 -2.26
N VAL A 119 3.33 -4.57 -2.61
CA VAL A 119 3.07 -4.16 -4.00
C VAL A 119 4.32 -3.56 -4.61
N ALA A 120 5.04 -2.70 -3.88
CA ALA A 120 6.28 -2.08 -4.32
C ALA A 120 7.43 -3.08 -4.47
N ALA A 121 7.52 -4.07 -3.58
CA ALA A 121 8.59 -5.08 -3.61
C ALA A 121 8.43 -6.06 -4.78
N LEU A 122 7.18 -6.45 -5.09
CA LEU A 122 6.85 -7.52 -6.04
C LEU A 122 6.42 -7.01 -7.43
N SER A 123 6.32 -5.71 -7.64
CA SER A 123 6.12 -5.10 -8.95
C SER A 123 7.45 -4.67 -9.58
N GLU A 124 7.59 -4.84 -10.89
CA GLU A 124 8.73 -4.29 -11.64
C GLU A 124 8.70 -2.75 -11.66
N MET A 125 7.50 -2.18 -11.75
CA MET A 125 7.24 -0.75 -11.73
C MET A 125 5.97 -0.48 -10.90
N LEU A 126 6.00 0.59 -10.12
CA LEU A 126 4.83 1.09 -9.41
C LEU A 126 4.82 2.62 -9.49
N GLU A 127 3.77 3.16 -10.10
CA GLU A 127 3.54 4.60 -10.22
C GLU A 127 2.34 5.00 -9.36
N HIS A 128 2.46 6.11 -8.64
CA HIS A 128 1.36 6.72 -7.91
C HIS A 128 1.22 8.17 -8.37
N THR A 129 0.06 8.48 -8.95
CA THR A 129 -0.30 9.81 -9.43
C THR A 129 -1.46 10.36 -8.60
N ASN A 130 -1.33 11.59 -8.11
CA ASN A 130 -2.48 12.37 -7.66
C ASN A 130 -3.00 13.15 -8.87
N ARG A 131 -4.27 12.98 -9.21
CA ARG A 131 -4.97 13.85 -10.16
C ARG A 131 -5.85 14.85 -9.43
#